data_AF-A0A822IYI0-F1
#
_entry.id   AF-A0A822IYI0-F1
#
_cell.length_a   1.000
_cell.length_b   1.000
_cell.length_c   1.000
_cell.angle_alpha   90.00
_cell.angle_beta   90.00
_cell.angle_gamma   90.00
#
_symmetry.space_group_name_H-M   'P 1'
#
loop_
_entity.id
_entity.type
_entity.pdbx_description
1 polymer ?
#
loop_
_entity_poly.entity_id
_entity_poly.type
_entity_poly.pdbx_seq_one_letter_code
_entity_poly.pdbx_strand_id
1 'polypeptide(L)'
;MISMKLLAIDVGMGTQDILLYDSGKNIENCFKMVLPSQTRIIAHRIIKETRSKKDIVLTGETMGGGPCWAAVKRHLESNLGVFATKRAALTLDDDLEKSREMGVVIIKEDEVTELKSSVIKMCDIDKSALTEAFALFGVQIPDNFAIAVQDHGFSPDKSNRVFRFEYFREIIEKGATLDSFSYKKNIPERFTRMIAVERTLPGAMLMDTGIAAIRGALLDENASPPALVVNIGNGHTLSGIIDKGNLIALMEHHTQQMTCGKLDDHLVRFCNGTLGFDEVFNDGGHGCYVKEAIGFENISSILVTGPRRGIMRGSKLKFRFASPYGDMMLTGCFGLVDAYDMCTLEG
;
A
#
# COMPACT_ATOMS: atom_id res chain seq x y z
N MET A 1 -16.01 15.39 26.26
CA MET A 1 -16.05 15.10 24.82
C MET A 1 -15.92 13.60 24.65
N ILE A 2 -16.71 12.98 23.77
CA ILE A 2 -16.54 11.57 23.44
C ILE A 2 -15.19 11.46 22.71
N SER A 3 -14.29 10.62 23.21
CA SER A 3 -13.00 10.38 22.54
C SER A 3 -13.24 9.73 21.17
N MET A 4 -12.56 10.21 20.14
CA MET A 4 -12.60 9.59 18.81
C MET A 4 -11.68 8.37 18.83
N LYS A 5 -12.21 7.22 18.41
CA LYS A 5 -11.43 6.01 18.17
C LYS A 5 -11.44 5.66 16.69
N LEU A 6 -10.27 5.33 16.16
CA LEU A 6 -10.04 5.02 14.75
C LEU A 6 -9.06 3.84 14.65
N LEU A 7 -9.38 2.85 13.82
CA LEU A 7 -8.43 1.81 13.47
C LEU A 7 -7.76 2.17 12.14
N ALA A 8 -6.52 2.65 12.22
CA ALA A 8 -5.67 2.92 11.06
C ALA A 8 -4.87 1.66 10.71
N ILE A 9 -4.89 1.24 9.43
CA ILE A 9 -4.16 0.06 8.95
C ILE A 9 -3.43 0.42 7.65
N ASP A 10 -2.10 0.35 7.66
CA ASP A 10 -1.28 0.44 6.44
C ASP A 10 -0.89 -0.95 5.96
N VAL A 11 -1.41 -1.36 4.80
CA VAL A 11 -1.20 -2.69 4.22
C VAL A 11 -0.08 -2.65 3.17
N GLY A 12 1.13 -2.96 3.61
CA GLY A 12 2.27 -3.17 2.74
C GLY A 12 2.36 -4.58 2.15
N MET A 13 3.30 -4.78 1.21
CA MET A 13 3.60 -6.10 0.66
C MET A 13 4.14 -7.08 1.72
N GLY A 14 4.86 -6.56 2.72
CA GLY A 14 5.53 -7.37 3.75
C GLY A 14 4.79 -7.41 5.09
N THR A 15 4.29 -6.26 5.55
CA THR A 15 3.63 -6.09 6.84
C THR A 15 2.26 -5.46 6.64
N GLN A 16 1.38 -5.65 7.62
CA GLN A 16 0.24 -4.78 7.87
C GLN A 16 0.50 -4.11 9.21
N ASP A 17 0.59 -2.79 9.19
CA ASP A 17 0.90 -1.98 10.35
C ASP A 17 -0.43 -1.41 10.86
N ILE A 18 -0.71 -1.56 12.15
CA ILE A 18 -2.04 -1.30 12.74
C ILE A 18 -1.89 -0.38 13.94
N LEU A 19 -2.68 0.68 13.95
CA LEU A 19 -2.80 1.61 15.07
C LEU A 19 -4.28 1.78 15.43
N LEU A 20 -4.64 1.44 16.67
CA LEU A 20 -5.90 1.89 17.26
C LEU A 20 -5.66 3.24 17.91
N TYR A 21 -5.95 4.30 17.17
CA TYR A 21 -5.87 5.67 17.63
C TYR A 21 -7.04 6.00 18.57
N ASP A 22 -6.75 6.72 19.64
CA ASP A 22 -7.70 7.16 20.66
C ASP A 22 -7.34 8.61 21.02
N SER A 23 -8.15 9.58 20.58
CA SER A 23 -7.83 11.01 20.75
C SER A 23 -7.81 11.49 22.21
N GLY A 24 -8.30 10.66 23.13
CA GLY A 24 -8.22 10.87 24.58
C GLY A 24 -6.89 10.40 25.20
N LYS A 25 -5.95 9.87 24.41
CA LYS A 25 -4.64 9.38 24.86
C LYS A 25 -3.50 10.07 24.13
N ASN A 26 -2.34 10.09 24.78
CA ASN A 26 -1.09 10.33 24.05
C ASN A 26 -0.90 9.22 23.01
N ILE A 27 -0.43 9.59 21.82
CA ILE A 27 -0.35 8.68 20.68
C ILE A 27 0.60 7.50 20.94
N GLU A 28 1.64 7.69 21.75
CA GLU A 28 2.57 6.65 22.17
C GLU A 28 1.91 5.56 23.03
N ASN A 29 0.78 5.89 23.68
CA ASN A 29 -0.02 4.98 24.51
C ASN A 29 -1.17 4.32 23.72
N CYS A 30 -1.31 4.62 22.43
CA CYS A 30 -2.28 3.96 21.57
C CYS A 30 -1.86 2.51 21.30
N PHE A 31 -2.86 1.62 21.18
CA PHE A 31 -2.58 0.21 20.92
C PHE A 31 -2.09 0.03 19.48
N LYS A 32 -1.05 -0.77 19.28
CA LYS A 32 -0.43 -0.97 17.97
C LYS A 32 0.08 -2.39 17.77
N MET A 33 0.06 -2.84 16.51
CA MET A 33 0.61 -4.12 16.08
C MET A 33 1.28 -3.98 14.72
N VAL A 34 2.38 -4.71 14.51
CA VAL A 34 3.02 -4.89 13.20
C VAL A 34 2.95 -6.38 12.90
N LEU A 35 2.11 -6.76 11.94
CA LEU A 35 1.83 -8.16 11.61
C LEU A 35 2.28 -8.48 10.18
N PRO A 36 2.47 -9.74 9.80
CA PRO A 36 2.63 -10.12 8.40
C PRO A 36 1.41 -9.66 7.58
N SER A 37 1.62 -9.12 6.38
CA SER A 37 0.53 -8.74 5.48
C SER A 37 -0.36 -9.93 5.09
N GLN A 38 -1.63 -9.68 4.74
CA GLN A 38 -2.55 -10.76 4.36
C GLN A 38 -2.06 -11.56 3.15
N THR A 39 -1.44 -10.90 2.16
CA THR A 39 -0.84 -11.59 1.01
C THR A 39 0.22 -12.61 1.44
N ARG A 40 1.02 -12.31 2.49
CA ARG A 40 1.95 -13.29 3.07
C ARG A 40 1.22 -14.39 3.83
N ILE A 41 0.23 -14.06 4.65
CA ILE A 41 -0.53 -15.06 5.42
C ILE A 41 -1.18 -16.07 4.47
N ILE A 42 -1.83 -15.59 3.41
CA ILE A 42 -2.45 -16.41 2.37
C ILE A 42 -1.40 -17.22 1.61
N ALA A 43 -0.25 -16.64 1.26
CA ALA A 43 0.84 -17.39 0.65
C ALA A 43 1.29 -18.60 1.50
N HIS A 44 1.40 -18.43 2.83
CA HIS A 44 1.74 -19.53 3.73
C HIS A 44 0.64 -20.61 3.78
N ARG A 45 -0.64 -20.20 3.76
CA ARG A 45 -1.78 -21.13 3.68
C ARG A 45 -1.72 -21.94 2.38
N ILE A 46 -1.50 -21.30 1.23
CA ILE A 46 -1.36 -21.97 -0.07
C ILE A 46 -0.18 -22.96 -0.04
N ILE A 47 0.99 -22.55 0.46
CA ILE A 47 2.17 -23.42 0.55
C ILE A 47 1.89 -24.66 1.42
N LYS A 48 1.12 -24.52 2.51
CA LYS A 48 0.72 -25.64 3.37
C LYS A 48 -0.16 -26.63 2.61
N GLU A 49 -1.10 -26.15 1.81
CA GLU A 49 -1.96 -27.00 0.99
C GLU A 49 -1.19 -27.66 -0.16
N THR A 50 -0.25 -26.94 -0.80
CA THR A 50 0.69 -27.51 -1.79
C THR A 50 1.45 -28.71 -1.20
N ARG A 51 2.03 -28.54 -0.01
CA ARG A 51 2.76 -29.63 0.68
C ARG A 51 1.86 -30.80 1.04
N SER A 52 0.59 -30.53 1.29
CA SER A 52 -0.43 -31.54 1.58
C SER A 52 -1.02 -32.18 0.32
N LYS A 53 -0.56 -31.77 -0.88
CA LYS A 53 -1.04 -32.22 -2.19
C LYS A 53 -2.55 -32.10 -2.36
N LYS A 54 -3.12 -31.00 -1.86
CA LYS A 54 -4.53 -30.69 -1.99
C LYS A 54 -4.73 -29.55 -2.96
N ASP A 55 -5.70 -29.70 -3.85
CA ASP A 55 -6.21 -28.60 -4.67
C ASP A 55 -6.79 -27.50 -3.78
N ILE A 56 -6.79 -26.27 -4.28
CA ILE A 56 -7.27 -25.10 -3.54
C ILE A 56 -8.39 -24.39 -4.30
N VAL A 57 -9.28 -23.76 -3.55
CA VAL A 57 -10.25 -22.81 -4.11
C VAL A 57 -10.07 -21.45 -3.43
N LEU A 58 -9.77 -20.44 -4.25
CA LEU A 58 -9.61 -19.05 -3.85
C LEU A 58 -10.98 -18.36 -3.87
N THR A 59 -11.38 -17.78 -2.75
CA THR A 59 -12.69 -17.10 -2.59
C THR A 59 -12.50 -15.72 -1.97
N GLY A 60 -13.57 -14.91 -1.92
CA GLY A 60 -13.54 -13.61 -1.24
C GLY A 60 -13.30 -12.46 -2.19
N GLU A 61 -12.37 -11.58 -1.83
CA GLU A 61 -12.21 -10.26 -2.44
C GLU A 61 -10.89 -10.12 -3.21
N THR A 62 -10.85 -9.12 -4.09
CA THR A 62 -9.60 -8.69 -4.76
C THR A 62 -8.67 -8.05 -3.74
N MET A 63 -7.38 -8.39 -3.79
CA MET A 63 -6.37 -7.91 -2.83
C MET A 63 -4.98 -7.77 -3.48
N GLY A 64 -3.96 -7.47 -2.68
CA GLY A 64 -2.58 -7.43 -3.16
C GLY A 64 -2.02 -8.82 -3.50
N GLY A 65 -1.63 -9.03 -4.77
CA GLY A 65 -1.15 -10.32 -5.29
C GLY A 65 0.20 -10.76 -4.75
N GLY A 66 1.28 -9.99 -4.98
CA GLY A 66 2.65 -10.20 -4.45
C GLY A 66 3.00 -11.65 -4.01
N PRO A 67 3.21 -11.89 -2.70
CA PRO A 67 3.47 -13.24 -2.16
C PRO A 67 2.42 -14.31 -2.47
N CYS A 68 1.12 -14.03 -2.38
CA CYS A 68 0.10 -15.06 -2.63
C CYS A 68 0.01 -15.45 -4.10
N TRP A 69 0.19 -14.51 -5.03
CA TRP A 69 0.32 -14.77 -6.46
C TRP A 69 1.48 -15.74 -6.73
N ALA A 70 2.66 -15.47 -6.16
CA ALA A 70 3.83 -16.35 -6.32
C ALA A 70 3.63 -17.73 -5.66
N ALA A 71 2.76 -17.85 -4.66
CA ALA A 71 2.39 -19.14 -4.08
C ALA A 71 1.42 -19.91 -4.98
N VAL A 72 0.44 -19.24 -5.59
CA VAL A 72 -0.48 -19.83 -6.58
C VAL A 72 0.28 -20.39 -7.78
N LYS A 73 1.20 -19.61 -8.35
CA LYS A 73 2.03 -20.05 -9.48
C LYS A 73 2.78 -21.36 -9.16
N ARG A 74 3.43 -21.42 -8.00
CA ARG A 74 4.15 -22.64 -7.56
C ARG A 74 3.23 -23.81 -7.25
N HIS A 75 2.01 -23.54 -6.80
CA HIS A 75 0.99 -24.57 -6.58
C HIS A 75 0.60 -25.24 -7.91
N LEU A 76 0.37 -24.44 -8.95
CA LEU A 76 0.10 -24.91 -10.31
C LEU A 76 1.29 -25.66 -10.92
N GLU A 77 2.51 -25.15 -10.75
CA GLU A 77 3.76 -25.84 -11.17
C GLU A 77 3.96 -27.19 -10.45
N SER A 78 3.28 -27.42 -9.32
CA SER A 78 3.26 -28.71 -8.61
C SER A 78 2.17 -29.67 -9.12
N ASN A 79 1.53 -29.36 -10.25
CA ASN A 79 0.42 -30.12 -10.86
C ASN A 79 -0.81 -30.27 -9.96
N LEU A 80 -1.12 -29.25 -9.16
CA LEU A 80 -2.31 -29.19 -8.31
C LEU A 80 -3.31 -28.18 -8.86
N GLY A 81 -4.61 -28.46 -8.68
CA GLY A 81 -5.71 -27.63 -9.16
C GLY A 81 -5.86 -26.34 -8.35
N VAL A 82 -6.03 -25.22 -9.07
CA VAL A 82 -6.42 -23.94 -8.48
C VAL A 82 -7.73 -23.49 -9.10
N PHE A 83 -8.74 -23.38 -8.25
CA PHE A 83 -10.04 -22.80 -8.59
C PHE A 83 -10.12 -21.40 -7.98
N ALA A 84 -10.85 -20.49 -8.61
CA ALA A 84 -11.04 -19.15 -8.05
C ALA A 84 -12.40 -18.57 -8.41
N THR A 85 -13.04 -17.89 -7.46
CA THR A 85 -14.19 -17.05 -7.77
C THR A 85 -13.72 -15.78 -8.47
N LYS A 86 -14.61 -15.13 -9.23
CA LYS A 86 -14.24 -13.99 -10.09
C LYS A 86 -13.44 -12.91 -9.37
N ARG A 87 -13.85 -12.50 -8.16
CA ARG A 87 -13.18 -11.43 -7.39
C ARG A 87 -11.81 -11.85 -6.86
N ALA A 88 -11.70 -13.09 -6.40
CA ALA A 88 -10.42 -13.64 -5.95
C ALA A 88 -9.43 -13.76 -7.12
N ALA A 89 -9.90 -14.20 -8.30
CA ALA A 89 -9.09 -14.32 -9.51
C ALA A 89 -8.48 -12.97 -9.96
N LEU A 90 -9.18 -11.85 -9.77
CA LEU A 90 -8.66 -10.50 -10.06
C LEU A 90 -7.46 -10.09 -9.18
N THR A 91 -7.18 -10.82 -8.09
CA THR A 91 -5.91 -10.64 -7.36
C THR A 91 -4.71 -11.12 -8.17
N LEU A 92 -4.94 -12.04 -9.11
CA LEU A 92 -3.88 -12.70 -9.86
C LEU A 92 -3.51 -11.94 -11.12
N ASP A 93 -4.51 -11.44 -11.83
CA ASP A 93 -4.37 -10.52 -12.96
C ASP A 93 -5.71 -9.78 -13.15
N ASP A 94 -5.66 -8.52 -13.60
CA ASP A 94 -6.87 -7.74 -13.93
C ASP A 94 -7.61 -8.34 -15.14
N ASP A 95 -6.88 -9.05 -16.01
CA ASP A 95 -7.45 -9.84 -17.09
C ASP A 95 -7.69 -11.29 -16.64
N LEU A 96 -8.96 -11.66 -16.55
CA LEU A 96 -9.36 -13.00 -16.16
C LEU A 96 -8.91 -14.07 -17.16
N GLU A 97 -8.72 -13.74 -18.43
CA GLU A 97 -8.21 -14.70 -19.41
C GLU A 97 -6.75 -15.02 -19.14
N LYS A 98 -5.91 -14.05 -18.76
CA LYS A 98 -4.54 -14.33 -18.29
C LYS A 98 -4.52 -15.21 -17.05
N SER A 99 -5.49 -15.04 -16.15
CA SER A 99 -5.65 -15.95 -15.00
C SER A 99 -5.99 -17.38 -15.44
N ARG A 100 -6.83 -17.55 -16.47
CA ARG A 100 -7.13 -18.87 -17.06
C ARG A 100 -5.93 -19.48 -17.76
N GLU A 101 -5.19 -18.69 -18.55
CA GLU A 101 -3.97 -19.11 -19.26
C GLU A 101 -2.88 -19.58 -18.28
N MET A 102 -2.82 -18.99 -17.09
CA MET A 102 -1.94 -19.47 -16.01
C MET A 102 -2.34 -20.87 -15.49
N GLY A 103 -3.57 -21.32 -15.73
CA GLY A 103 -4.10 -22.62 -15.29
C GLY A 103 -5.17 -22.53 -14.18
N VAL A 104 -5.67 -21.33 -13.88
CA VAL A 104 -6.73 -21.15 -12.86
C VAL A 104 -8.11 -21.40 -13.46
N VAL A 105 -8.89 -22.25 -12.81
CA VAL A 105 -10.29 -22.49 -13.19
C VAL A 105 -11.19 -21.49 -12.48
N ILE A 106 -11.74 -20.53 -13.24
CA ILE A 106 -12.67 -19.54 -12.67
C ILE A 106 -14.06 -20.16 -12.55
N ILE A 107 -14.60 -20.13 -11.34
CA ILE A 107 -15.90 -20.71 -10.96
C ILE A 107 -16.84 -19.63 -10.38
N LYS A 108 -18.11 -19.97 -10.26
CA LYS A 108 -19.11 -19.21 -9.50
C LYS A 108 -19.02 -19.51 -8.00
N GLU A 109 -19.65 -18.67 -7.20
CA GLU A 109 -19.64 -18.78 -5.74
C GLU A 109 -20.39 -20.03 -5.22
N ASP A 110 -21.45 -20.46 -5.89
CA ASP A 110 -22.24 -21.65 -5.54
C ASP A 110 -21.48 -22.96 -5.78
N GLU A 111 -20.63 -22.99 -6.82
CA GLU A 111 -19.78 -24.14 -7.17
C GLU A 111 -18.69 -24.44 -6.12
N VAL A 112 -18.35 -23.48 -5.24
CA VAL A 112 -17.28 -23.64 -4.23
C VAL A 112 -17.53 -24.85 -3.32
N THR A 113 -18.78 -25.10 -2.96
CA THR A 113 -19.15 -26.17 -2.01
C THR A 113 -19.11 -27.57 -2.63
N GLU A 114 -19.08 -27.66 -3.95
CA GLU A 114 -19.06 -28.92 -4.70
C GLU A 114 -17.63 -29.44 -4.91
N LEU A 115 -16.62 -28.58 -4.72
CA LEU A 115 -15.22 -28.92 -4.89
C LEU A 115 -14.63 -29.63 -3.66
N LYS A 116 -13.89 -30.71 -3.91
CA LYS A 116 -13.05 -31.38 -2.89
C LYS A 116 -11.71 -30.67 -2.72
N SER A 117 -11.75 -29.36 -2.46
CA SER A 117 -10.58 -28.48 -2.41
C SER A 117 -10.50 -27.72 -1.09
N SER A 118 -9.29 -27.30 -0.68
CA SER A 118 -9.10 -26.46 0.50
C SER A 118 -9.52 -25.02 0.19
N VAL A 119 -10.50 -24.49 0.92
CA VAL A 119 -10.97 -23.10 0.73
C VAL A 119 -9.98 -22.11 1.34
N ILE A 120 -9.52 -21.16 0.54
CA ILE A 120 -8.64 -20.06 0.96
C ILE A 120 -9.36 -18.74 0.69
N LYS A 121 -9.83 -18.09 1.76
CA LYS A 121 -10.48 -16.78 1.69
C LYS A 121 -9.42 -15.68 1.53
N MET A 122 -9.59 -14.85 0.50
CA MET A 122 -8.74 -13.73 0.13
C MET A 122 -9.38 -12.40 0.55
N CYS A 123 -8.59 -11.54 1.17
CA CYS A 123 -8.92 -10.15 1.51
C CYS A 123 -7.66 -9.44 2.04
N ASP A 124 -7.59 -8.12 1.91
CA ASP A 124 -6.51 -7.33 2.54
C ASP A 124 -6.72 -7.13 4.04
N ILE A 125 -7.97 -7.14 4.52
CA ILE A 125 -8.31 -6.92 5.93
C ILE A 125 -9.17 -8.07 6.46
N ASP A 126 -8.61 -8.83 7.41
CA ASP A 126 -9.34 -9.90 8.12
C ASP A 126 -9.92 -9.34 9.42
N LYS A 127 -11.09 -8.69 9.34
CA LYS A 127 -11.76 -8.06 10.51
C LYS A 127 -12.00 -9.06 11.65
N SER A 128 -12.30 -10.33 11.35
CA SER A 128 -12.55 -11.34 12.37
C SER A 128 -11.27 -11.61 13.17
N ALA A 129 -10.17 -11.89 12.46
CA ALA A 129 -8.88 -12.14 13.09
C ALA A 129 -8.40 -10.94 13.91
N LEU A 130 -8.60 -9.72 13.42
CA LEU A 130 -8.28 -8.50 14.18
C LEU A 130 -9.15 -8.38 15.42
N THR A 131 -10.46 -8.58 15.32
CA THR A 131 -11.37 -8.53 16.49
C THR A 131 -10.92 -9.51 17.56
N GLU A 132 -10.61 -10.76 17.18
CA GLU A 132 -10.13 -11.79 18.10
C GLU A 132 -8.78 -11.41 18.73
N ALA A 133 -7.81 -10.94 17.93
CA ALA A 133 -6.50 -10.55 18.43
C ALA A 133 -6.56 -9.40 19.44
N PHE A 134 -7.38 -8.37 19.17
CA PHE A 134 -7.59 -7.26 20.09
C PHE A 134 -8.31 -7.69 21.36
N ALA A 135 -9.30 -8.58 21.25
CA ALA A 135 -10.07 -9.09 22.39
C ALA A 135 -9.20 -9.86 23.41
N LEU A 136 -8.13 -10.51 22.97
CA LEU A 136 -7.15 -11.18 23.87
C LEU A 136 -6.53 -10.22 24.89
N PHE A 137 -6.52 -8.92 24.61
CA PHE A 137 -5.98 -7.88 25.49
C PHE A 137 -7.08 -6.98 26.09
N GLY A 138 -8.35 -7.40 25.99
CA GLY A 138 -9.48 -6.61 26.48
C GLY A 138 -9.72 -5.31 25.71
N VAL A 139 -9.22 -5.22 24.47
CA VAL A 139 -9.39 -4.05 23.61
C VAL A 139 -10.48 -4.33 22.57
N GLN A 140 -11.39 -3.37 22.38
CA GLN A 140 -12.42 -3.43 21.35
C GLN A 140 -12.00 -2.62 20.13
N ILE A 141 -12.23 -3.16 18.94
CA ILE A 141 -12.05 -2.40 17.70
C ILE A 141 -13.22 -1.40 17.51
N PRO A 142 -12.96 -0.19 16.99
CA PRO A 142 -13.97 0.81 16.71
C PRO A 142 -14.69 0.52 15.39
N ASP A 143 -15.72 1.30 15.08
CA ASP A 143 -16.42 1.27 13.80
C ASP A 143 -15.83 2.25 12.77
N ASN A 144 -14.90 3.12 13.17
CA ASN A 144 -14.17 4.01 12.26
C ASN A 144 -12.90 3.34 11.78
N PHE A 145 -12.69 3.33 10.47
CA PHE A 145 -11.53 2.74 9.82
C PHE A 145 -10.86 3.73 8.87
N ALA A 146 -9.53 3.69 8.86
CA ALA A 146 -8.68 4.36 7.88
C ALA A 146 -7.69 3.32 7.34
N ILE A 147 -7.74 3.01 6.06
CA ILE A 147 -6.98 1.89 5.48
C ILE A 147 -6.15 2.37 4.31
N ALA A 148 -4.85 2.07 4.33
CA ALA A 148 -4.00 2.26 3.17
C ALA A 148 -3.75 0.92 2.46
N VAL A 149 -4.02 0.89 1.17
CA VAL A 149 -3.65 -0.20 0.26
C VAL A 149 -3.08 0.38 -1.01
N GLN A 150 -2.00 -0.19 -1.52
CA GLN A 150 -1.49 0.19 -2.83
C GLN A 150 -2.41 -0.35 -3.94
N ASP A 151 -3.05 0.54 -4.69
CA ASP A 151 -3.92 0.18 -5.80
C ASP A 151 -3.36 0.74 -7.12
N HIS A 152 -2.99 -0.14 -8.05
CA HIS A 152 -2.47 0.29 -9.35
C HIS A 152 -3.57 0.82 -10.28
N GLY A 153 -4.83 0.54 -9.95
CA GLY A 153 -5.98 0.74 -10.82
C GLY A 153 -6.15 -0.44 -11.79
N PHE A 154 -7.41 -0.75 -12.09
CA PHE A 154 -7.81 -1.82 -13.00
C PHE A 154 -7.44 -1.49 -14.44
N SER A 155 -6.53 -2.28 -15.03
CA SER A 155 -6.04 -2.05 -16.39
C SER A 155 -5.83 -3.35 -17.16
N PRO A 156 -6.90 -4.01 -17.67
CA PRO A 156 -6.75 -5.29 -18.37
C PRO A 156 -5.92 -5.15 -19.67
N ASP A 157 -6.01 -4.00 -20.35
CA ASP A 157 -5.43 -3.78 -21.68
C ASP A 157 -4.10 -3.01 -21.67
N LYS A 158 -3.63 -2.53 -20.51
CA LYS A 158 -2.38 -1.75 -20.39
C LYS A 158 -1.52 -2.25 -19.24
N SER A 159 -0.27 -1.81 -19.20
CA SER A 159 0.55 -2.07 -18.01
C SER A 159 -0.01 -1.30 -16.80
N ASN A 160 -0.31 -2.02 -15.72
CA ASN A 160 -0.71 -1.45 -14.43
C ASN A 160 0.27 -0.37 -13.92
N ARG A 161 1.56 -0.48 -14.27
CA ARG A 161 2.59 0.50 -13.94
C ARG A 161 2.35 1.85 -14.62
N VAL A 162 2.05 1.83 -15.91
CA VAL A 162 1.73 3.04 -16.70
C VAL A 162 0.41 3.63 -16.22
N PHE A 163 -0.63 2.81 -16.09
CA PHE A 163 -1.96 3.25 -15.67
C PHE A 163 -1.96 3.90 -14.29
N ARG A 164 -1.22 3.33 -13.33
CA ARG A 164 -1.00 3.93 -12.00
C ARG A 164 -0.37 5.32 -12.09
N PHE A 165 0.61 5.48 -12.97
CA PHE A 165 1.40 6.70 -13.03
C PHE A 165 0.73 7.82 -13.84
N GLU A 166 -0.06 7.48 -14.86
CA GLU A 166 -0.96 8.40 -15.57
C GLU A 166 -1.87 9.12 -14.56
N TYR A 167 -2.44 8.38 -13.61
CA TYR A 167 -3.27 8.95 -12.56
C TYR A 167 -2.55 9.93 -11.63
N PHE A 168 -1.36 9.56 -11.14
CA PHE A 168 -0.59 10.47 -10.29
C PHE A 168 -0.27 11.77 -11.03
N ARG A 169 0.14 11.66 -12.30
CA ARG A 169 0.37 12.82 -13.16
C ARG A 169 -0.88 13.69 -13.29
N GLU A 170 -2.03 13.11 -13.60
CA GLU A 170 -3.29 13.85 -13.77
C GLU A 170 -3.69 14.67 -12.54
N ILE A 171 -3.56 14.10 -11.33
CA ILE A 171 -3.92 14.82 -10.10
C ILE A 171 -2.86 15.87 -9.75
N ILE A 172 -1.57 15.54 -9.85
CA ILE A 172 -0.49 16.49 -9.56
C ILE A 172 -0.56 17.70 -10.51
N GLU A 173 -0.84 17.48 -11.80
CA GLU A 173 -1.03 18.54 -12.79
C GLU A 173 -2.15 19.53 -12.35
N LYS A 174 -3.21 19.03 -11.72
CA LYS A 174 -4.32 19.84 -11.19
C LYS A 174 -4.02 20.53 -9.85
N GLY A 175 -2.82 20.36 -9.28
CA GLY A 175 -2.43 20.95 -8.00
C GLY A 175 -2.81 20.08 -6.81
N ALA A 176 -2.39 18.82 -6.82
CA ALA A 176 -2.67 17.87 -5.75
C ALA A 176 -2.08 18.31 -4.40
N THR A 177 -2.90 18.25 -3.35
CA THR A 177 -2.41 18.09 -1.97
C THR A 177 -2.41 16.60 -1.61
N LEU A 178 -1.89 16.24 -0.42
CA LEU A 178 -1.99 14.86 0.06
C LEU A 178 -3.45 14.44 0.36
N ASP A 179 -4.34 15.38 0.64
CA ASP A 179 -5.79 15.12 0.81
C ASP A 179 -6.45 14.68 -0.50
N SER A 180 -5.93 15.10 -1.65
CA SER A 180 -6.42 14.69 -2.97
C SER A 180 -6.36 13.17 -3.21
N PHE A 181 -5.62 12.45 -2.35
CA PHE A 181 -5.42 11.00 -2.38
C PHE A 181 -6.21 10.23 -1.30
N SER A 182 -7.11 10.90 -0.57
CA SER A 182 -7.90 10.31 0.50
C SER A 182 -9.36 10.15 0.07
N TYR A 183 -9.90 8.92 0.17
CA TYR A 183 -11.24 8.57 -0.31
C TYR A 183 -12.09 7.98 0.81
N LYS A 184 -13.06 8.74 1.33
CA LYS A 184 -14.08 8.22 2.26
C LYS A 184 -15.41 7.90 1.56
N LYS A 185 -15.68 8.60 0.46
CA LYS A 185 -16.82 8.43 -0.45
C LYS A 185 -16.31 8.66 -1.87
N ASN A 186 -17.06 8.20 -2.87
CA ASN A 186 -16.73 8.40 -4.29
C ASN A 186 -15.33 7.88 -4.67
N ILE A 187 -14.97 6.69 -4.17
CA ILE A 187 -13.73 6.01 -4.57
C ILE A 187 -13.78 5.84 -6.10
N PRO A 188 -12.78 6.33 -6.85
CA PRO A 188 -12.74 6.15 -8.30
C PRO A 188 -12.89 4.69 -8.70
N GLU A 189 -13.78 4.40 -9.66
CA GLU A 189 -14.12 3.02 -10.08
C GLU A 189 -12.91 2.16 -10.48
N ARG A 190 -11.85 2.83 -10.95
CA ARG A 190 -10.58 2.19 -11.29
C ARG A 190 -9.91 1.49 -10.10
N PHE A 191 -10.14 1.92 -8.86
CA PHE A 191 -9.47 1.37 -7.68
C PHE A 191 -10.18 0.14 -7.13
N THR A 192 -10.10 -0.96 -7.87
CA THR A 192 -10.79 -2.22 -7.55
C THR A 192 -10.37 -2.83 -6.22
N ARG A 193 -9.11 -2.66 -5.81
CA ARG A 193 -8.60 -3.13 -4.51
C ARG A 193 -9.11 -2.25 -3.37
N MET A 194 -9.12 -0.93 -3.53
CA MET A 194 -9.75 -0.04 -2.55
C MET A 194 -11.25 -0.32 -2.40
N ILE A 195 -11.98 -0.48 -3.51
CA ILE A 195 -13.40 -0.82 -3.48
C ILE A 195 -13.64 -2.18 -2.80
N ALA A 196 -12.72 -3.14 -2.95
CA ALA A 196 -12.77 -4.41 -2.26
C ALA A 196 -12.60 -4.26 -0.73
N VAL A 197 -11.72 -3.36 -0.29
CA VAL A 197 -11.60 -3.00 1.14
C VAL A 197 -12.87 -2.33 1.63
N GLU A 198 -13.48 -1.41 0.87
CA GLU A 198 -14.72 -0.75 1.27
C GLU A 198 -15.90 -1.74 1.40
N ARG A 199 -15.99 -2.76 0.54
CA ARG A 199 -16.98 -3.84 0.73
C ARG A 199 -16.74 -4.63 2.02
N THR A 200 -15.48 -4.76 2.44
CA THR A 200 -15.08 -5.47 3.66
C THR A 200 -15.31 -4.62 4.92
N LEU A 201 -15.08 -3.32 4.83
CA LEU A 201 -15.21 -2.34 5.91
C LEU A 201 -15.99 -1.10 5.43
N PRO A 202 -17.32 -1.19 5.32
CA PRO A 202 -18.12 -0.07 4.81
C PRO A 202 -17.90 1.23 5.60
N GLY A 203 -17.70 2.33 4.87
CA GLY A 203 -17.43 3.66 5.40
C GLY A 203 -15.96 3.91 5.76
N ALA A 204 -15.04 3.02 5.39
CA ALA A 204 -13.62 3.22 5.61
C ALA A 204 -13.10 4.40 4.77
N MET A 205 -12.22 5.22 5.36
CA MET A 205 -11.40 6.13 4.57
C MET A 205 -10.24 5.34 3.97
N LEU A 206 -10.03 5.45 2.66
CA LEU A 206 -9.03 4.73 1.90
C LEU A 206 -7.97 5.66 1.34
N MET A 207 -6.73 5.18 1.28
CA MET A 207 -5.59 5.93 0.76
C MET A 207 -4.57 4.98 0.12
N ASP A 208 -3.72 5.49 -0.75
CA ASP A 208 -2.55 4.73 -1.21
C ASP A 208 -1.48 4.64 -0.11
N THR A 209 -0.94 3.44 0.15
CA THR A 209 0.12 3.18 1.15
C THR A 209 1.32 4.10 1.00
N GLY A 210 1.76 4.36 -0.23
CA GLY A 210 2.92 5.22 -0.44
C GLY A 210 2.62 6.68 -0.08
N ILE A 211 1.44 7.18 -0.43
CA ILE A 211 1.02 8.54 -0.08
C ILE A 211 0.76 8.65 1.43
N ALA A 212 0.17 7.63 2.07
CA ALA A 212 0.00 7.57 3.52
C ALA A 212 1.35 7.65 4.25
N ALA A 213 2.36 6.91 3.77
CA ALA A 213 3.71 6.96 4.31
C ALA A 213 4.38 8.33 4.11
N ILE A 214 4.17 8.97 2.95
CA ILE A 214 4.67 10.32 2.70
C ILE A 214 4.05 11.30 3.70
N ARG A 215 2.72 11.27 3.83
CA ARG A 215 1.97 12.11 4.76
C ARG A 215 2.43 11.93 6.19
N GLY A 216 2.53 10.69 6.64
CA GLY A 216 2.98 10.40 8.01
C GLY A 216 4.42 10.81 8.28
N ALA A 217 5.32 10.69 7.29
CA ALA A 217 6.71 11.10 7.47
C ALA A 217 6.85 12.62 7.67
N LEU A 218 5.95 13.42 7.09
CA LEU A 218 5.88 14.87 7.30
C LEU A 218 5.42 15.28 8.71
N LEU A 219 4.90 14.33 9.51
CA LEU A 219 4.56 14.56 10.92
C LEU A 219 5.79 14.44 11.84
N ASP A 220 6.97 14.13 11.29
CA ASP A 220 8.24 14.19 12.03
C ASP A 220 8.57 15.65 12.38
N GLU A 221 9.02 15.90 13.61
CA GLU A 221 9.38 17.24 14.09
C GLU A 221 10.48 17.93 13.25
N ASN A 222 11.26 17.15 12.49
CA ASN A 222 12.32 17.65 11.63
C ASN A 222 11.86 17.90 10.19
N ALA A 223 10.58 17.70 9.87
CA ALA A 223 10.03 17.96 8.55
C ALA A 223 9.99 19.47 8.27
N SER A 224 10.61 19.88 7.17
CA SER A 224 10.61 21.28 6.71
C SER A 224 10.45 21.33 5.20
N PRO A 225 9.33 21.89 4.67
CA PRO A 225 9.15 22.14 3.25
C PRO A 225 10.16 23.18 2.71
N PRO A 226 10.58 23.09 1.42
CA PRO A 226 10.33 22.00 0.49
C PRO A 226 10.97 20.70 0.98
N ALA A 227 10.17 19.64 1.07
CA ALA A 227 10.57 18.38 1.68
C ALA A 227 10.57 17.28 0.62
N LEU A 228 11.71 16.58 0.50
CA LEU A 228 11.80 15.33 -0.24
C LEU A 228 11.54 14.18 0.72
N VAL A 229 10.46 13.44 0.49
CA VAL A 229 10.11 12.28 1.31
C VAL A 229 10.31 11.01 0.49
N VAL A 230 10.99 10.01 1.06
CA VAL A 230 11.36 8.75 0.41
C VAL A 230 10.88 7.59 1.28
N ASN A 231 9.79 6.95 0.88
CA ASN A 231 9.32 5.71 1.49
C ASN A 231 9.98 4.52 0.79
N ILE A 232 10.83 3.78 1.49
CA ILE A 232 11.48 2.56 1.01
C ILE A 232 10.75 1.35 1.61
N GLY A 233 9.68 0.95 0.92
CA GLY A 233 8.81 -0.15 1.28
C GLY A 233 9.41 -1.53 1.02
N ASN A 234 8.66 -2.59 1.31
CA ASN A 234 9.10 -3.96 1.01
C ASN A 234 9.04 -4.30 -0.50
N GLY A 235 8.07 -3.73 -1.22
CA GLY A 235 7.88 -3.95 -2.66
C GLY A 235 8.26 -2.74 -3.52
N HIS A 236 7.92 -1.54 -3.08
CA HIS A 236 8.10 -0.29 -3.82
C HIS A 236 8.83 0.77 -3.00
N THR A 237 9.67 1.53 -3.69
CA THR A 237 10.24 2.78 -3.21
C THR A 237 9.48 3.92 -3.88
N LEU A 238 8.77 4.72 -3.09
CA LEU A 238 8.04 5.89 -3.54
C LEU A 238 8.71 7.14 -2.97
N SER A 239 8.98 8.13 -3.81
CA SER A 239 9.46 9.43 -3.36
C SER A 239 8.54 10.55 -3.82
N GLY A 240 8.30 11.54 -2.98
CA GLY A 240 7.50 12.71 -3.30
C GLY A 240 8.17 14.00 -2.83
N ILE A 241 7.96 15.09 -3.57
CA ILE A 241 8.40 16.44 -3.17
C ILE A 241 7.17 17.24 -2.77
N ILE A 242 7.19 17.76 -1.54
CA ILE A 242 6.12 18.57 -0.99
C ILE A 242 6.64 20.01 -0.83
N ASP A 243 5.98 20.94 -1.50
CA ASP A 243 6.22 22.37 -1.34
C ASP A 243 4.89 23.13 -1.17
N LYS A 244 4.85 24.06 -0.20
CA LYS A 244 3.66 24.87 0.11
C LYS A 244 2.35 24.05 0.24
N GLY A 245 2.44 22.84 0.80
CA GLY A 245 1.31 21.92 0.99
C GLY A 245 0.92 21.10 -0.25
N ASN A 246 1.55 21.32 -1.39
CA ASN A 246 1.28 20.58 -2.63
C ASN A 246 2.29 19.45 -2.83
N LEU A 247 1.82 18.31 -3.32
CA LEU A 247 2.67 17.28 -3.89
C LEU A 247 2.99 17.69 -5.33
N ILE A 248 4.23 18.13 -5.59
CA ILE A 248 4.63 18.72 -6.89
C ILE A 248 5.45 17.76 -7.76
N ALA A 249 5.95 16.67 -7.18
CA ALA A 249 6.66 15.64 -7.91
C ALA A 249 6.48 14.29 -7.22
N LEU A 250 6.46 13.22 -8.00
CA LEU A 250 6.40 11.86 -7.51
C LEU A 250 7.28 10.94 -8.38
N MET A 251 7.97 9.98 -7.78
CA MET A 251 8.61 8.87 -8.49
C MET A 251 8.36 7.56 -7.75
N GLU A 252 8.21 6.47 -8.49
CA GLU A 252 8.03 5.15 -7.93
C GLU A 252 8.84 4.09 -8.68
N HIS A 253 9.54 3.25 -7.90
CA HIS A 253 10.35 2.15 -8.41
C HIS A 253 10.14 0.88 -7.57
N HIS A 254 10.34 -0.32 -8.14
CA HIS A 254 10.44 -1.53 -7.33
C HIS A 254 11.68 -1.49 -6.43
N THR A 255 11.50 -1.74 -5.13
CA THR A 255 12.58 -1.65 -4.13
C THR A 255 13.71 -2.62 -4.40
N GLN A 256 13.42 -3.80 -4.94
CA GLN A 256 14.44 -4.81 -5.27
C GLN A 256 15.46 -4.34 -6.32
N GLN A 257 15.12 -3.31 -7.09
CA GLN A 257 16.00 -2.72 -8.11
C GLN A 257 16.78 -1.51 -7.59
N MET A 258 16.61 -1.16 -6.31
CA MET A 258 17.24 0.00 -5.69
C MET A 258 18.52 -0.38 -4.96
N THR A 259 19.56 0.41 -5.21
CA THR A 259 20.79 0.42 -4.43
C THR A 259 20.97 1.82 -3.83
N CYS A 260 21.83 1.94 -2.83
CA CYS A 260 22.13 3.24 -2.24
C CYS A 260 22.63 4.25 -3.27
N GLY A 261 23.59 3.87 -4.13
CA GLY A 261 24.13 4.77 -5.15
C GLY A 261 23.11 5.18 -6.21
N LYS A 262 22.21 4.25 -6.60
CA LYS A 262 21.12 4.56 -7.53
C LYS A 262 20.09 5.51 -6.91
N LEU A 263 19.76 5.34 -5.63
CA LEU A 263 18.91 6.29 -4.90
C LEU A 263 19.56 7.67 -4.79
N ASP A 264 20.85 7.75 -4.47
CA ASP A 264 21.56 9.03 -4.42
C ASP A 264 21.46 9.79 -5.76
N ASP A 265 21.77 9.11 -6.88
CA ASP A 265 21.65 9.70 -8.22
C ASP A 265 20.21 10.10 -8.56
N HIS A 266 19.27 9.18 -8.42
CA HIS A 266 17.88 9.40 -8.82
C HIS A 266 17.23 10.51 -7.99
N LEU A 267 17.44 10.57 -6.67
CA LEU A 267 16.82 11.59 -5.83
C LEU A 267 17.34 13.00 -6.15
N VAL A 268 18.63 13.15 -6.48
CA VAL A 268 19.19 14.44 -6.92
C VAL A 268 18.56 14.85 -8.26
N ARG A 269 18.55 13.94 -9.24
CA ARG A 269 17.97 14.22 -10.57
C ARG A 269 16.47 14.45 -10.52
N PHE A 270 15.77 13.77 -9.62
CA PHE A 270 14.34 13.95 -9.37
C PHE A 270 14.04 15.36 -8.86
N CYS A 271 14.81 15.86 -7.88
CA CYS A 271 14.68 17.25 -7.41
C CYS A 271 15.00 18.29 -8.48
N ASN A 272 15.95 17.97 -9.36
CA ASN A 272 16.36 18.84 -10.48
C ASN A 272 15.45 18.72 -11.72
N GLY A 273 14.45 17.84 -11.72
CA GLY A 273 13.55 17.64 -12.86
C GLY A 273 14.20 16.96 -14.07
N THR A 274 15.35 16.29 -13.90
CA THR A 274 16.08 15.64 -15.00
C THR A 274 15.92 14.13 -15.03
N LEU A 275 15.23 13.53 -14.07
CA LEU A 275 14.88 12.09 -14.07
C LEU A 275 13.61 11.87 -14.91
N GLY A 276 13.72 11.10 -16.00
CA GLY A 276 12.62 10.88 -16.94
C GLY A 276 11.70 9.71 -16.55
N PHE A 277 10.45 9.75 -17.03
CA PHE A 277 9.50 8.65 -16.88
C PHE A 277 10.03 7.35 -17.51
N ASP A 278 10.43 7.40 -18.79
CA ASP A 278 10.86 6.22 -19.55
C ASP A 278 12.12 5.59 -18.94
N GLU A 279 13.02 6.39 -18.38
CA GLU A 279 14.21 5.90 -17.69
C GLU A 279 13.82 5.01 -16.50
N VAL A 280 12.97 5.54 -15.61
CA VAL A 280 12.50 4.78 -14.45
C VAL A 280 11.68 3.56 -14.88
N PHE A 281 10.81 3.70 -15.89
CA PHE A 281 9.95 2.61 -16.35
C PHE A 281 10.74 1.46 -16.99
N ASN A 282 11.68 1.78 -17.88
CA ASN A 282 12.52 0.80 -18.58
C ASN A 282 13.51 0.10 -17.65
N ASP A 283 13.94 0.77 -16.58
CA ASP A 283 14.75 0.19 -15.49
C ASP A 283 13.91 -0.64 -14.50
N GLY A 284 12.66 -0.95 -14.86
CA GLY A 284 11.77 -1.81 -14.11
C GLY A 284 11.00 -1.11 -13.00
N GLY A 285 10.98 0.22 -12.93
CA GLY A 285 10.14 1.01 -12.04
C GLY A 285 8.71 1.23 -12.59
N HIS A 286 7.96 2.14 -11.96
CA HIS A 286 6.64 2.56 -12.44
C HIS A 286 6.70 3.88 -13.22
N GLY A 287 7.50 4.84 -12.75
CA GLY A 287 7.64 6.13 -13.42
C GLY A 287 8.18 7.24 -12.53
N CYS A 288 8.40 8.39 -13.17
CA CYS A 288 8.78 9.66 -12.55
C CYS A 288 7.98 10.79 -13.21
N TYR A 289 7.42 11.70 -12.41
CA TYR A 289 6.76 12.91 -12.88
C TYR A 289 7.10 14.07 -11.95
N VAL A 290 7.52 15.18 -12.57
CA VAL A 290 7.94 16.41 -11.90
C VAL A 290 7.15 17.54 -12.55
N LYS A 291 6.21 18.14 -11.82
CA LYS A 291 5.49 19.32 -12.28
C LYS A 291 6.36 20.57 -12.17
N GLU A 292 7.09 20.68 -11.06
CA GLU A 292 7.99 21.79 -10.77
C GLU A 292 9.31 21.24 -10.22
N ALA A 293 10.42 21.69 -10.80
CA ALA A 293 11.77 21.34 -10.36
C ALA A 293 12.26 22.39 -9.35
N ILE A 294 12.23 22.03 -8.06
CA ILE A 294 12.67 22.93 -6.98
C ILE A 294 14.20 23.06 -6.94
N GLY A 295 14.94 22.09 -7.47
CA GLY A 295 16.39 22.01 -7.34
C GLY A 295 16.80 21.32 -6.04
N PHE A 296 17.75 20.39 -6.12
CA PHE A 296 18.19 19.59 -4.97
C PHE A 296 18.76 20.45 -3.83
N GLU A 297 19.43 21.54 -4.17
CA GLU A 297 20.01 22.50 -3.24
C GLU A 297 18.98 23.31 -2.43
N ASN A 298 17.74 23.39 -2.91
CA ASN A 298 16.65 24.13 -2.26
C ASN A 298 15.76 23.22 -1.39
N ILE A 299 16.03 21.90 -1.37
CA ILE A 299 15.34 20.97 -0.48
C ILE A 299 15.76 21.25 0.97
N SER A 300 14.78 21.63 1.79
CA SER A 300 15.00 21.98 3.19
C SER A 300 15.12 20.74 4.08
N SER A 301 14.46 19.63 3.73
CA SER A 301 14.58 18.37 4.45
C SER A 301 14.44 17.16 3.52
N ILE A 302 15.27 16.14 3.76
CA ILE A 302 15.14 14.82 3.14
C ILE A 302 14.76 13.82 4.21
N LEU A 303 13.57 13.25 4.10
CA LEU A 303 12.98 12.33 5.07
C LEU A 303 12.90 10.93 4.45
N VAL A 304 13.51 9.94 5.10
CA VAL A 304 13.50 8.55 4.63
C VAL A 304 12.72 7.69 5.62
N THR A 305 11.71 6.98 5.14
CA THR A 305 10.90 6.06 5.94
C THR A 305 10.82 4.68 5.28
N GLY A 306 10.15 3.74 5.94
CA GLY A 306 9.86 2.41 5.45
C GLY A 306 10.77 1.30 5.99
N PRO A 307 10.33 0.04 5.90
CA PRO A 307 11.02 -1.13 6.45
C PRO A 307 12.37 -1.40 5.77
N ARG A 308 12.56 -0.97 4.51
CA ARG A 308 13.80 -1.16 3.75
C ARG A 308 14.70 0.08 3.74
N ARG A 309 14.40 1.11 4.54
CA ARG A 309 15.18 2.36 4.63
C ARG A 309 16.67 2.17 4.93
N GLY A 310 17.06 1.02 5.48
CA GLY A 310 18.45 0.64 5.71
C GLY A 310 19.35 0.73 4.46
N ILE A 311 18.77 0.66 3.25
CA ILE A 311 19.49 0.87 1.98
C ILE A 311 20.20 2.24 1.97
N MET A 312 19.64 3.27 2.60
CA MET A 312 20.19 4.63 2.64
C MET A 312 21.32 4.82 3.65
N ARG A 313 21.69 3.82 4.47
CA ARG A 313 22.74 4.00 5.50
C ARG A 313 24.11 4.40 4.94
N GLY A 314 24.41 4.02 3.70
CA GLY A 314 25.65 4.37 3.01
C GLY A 314 25.53 5.59 2.08
N SER A 315 24.42 6.33 2.15
CA SER A 315 24.12 7.42 1.23
C SER A 315 25.04 8.60 1.48
N LYS A 316 25.39 9.29 0.39
CA LYS A 316 26.14 10.56 0.43
C LYS A 316 25.22 11.76 0.68
N LEU A 317 23.91 11.59 0.57
CA LEU A 317 22.94 12.65 0.80
C LEU A 317 22.79 12.89 2.31
N LYS A 318 22.53 14.15 2.68
CA LYS A 318 22.19 14.49 4.06
C LYS A 318 20.68 14.30 4.26
N PHE A 319 20.29 13.19 4.86
CA PHE A 319 18.89 12.84 5.12
C PHE A 319 18.66 12.51 6.59
N ARG A 320 17.39 12.39 6.98
CA ARG A 320 16.95 11.90 8.28
C ARG A 320 16.07 10.68 8.08
N PHE A 321 16.21 9.69 8.96
CA PHE A 321 15.19 8.66 9.06
C PHE A 321 14.00 9.23 9.81
N ALA A 322 12.87 9.38 9.12
CA ALA A 322 11.64 9.87 9.74
C ALA A 322 11.14 8.84 10.77
N SER A 323 10.73 9.34 11.93
CA SER A 323 10.18 8.56 13.03
C SER A 323 9.09 9.39 13.72
N PRO A 324 8.02 9.76 13.00
CA PRO A 324 6.88 10.49 13.59
C PRO A 324 6.42 9.79 14.88
N TYR A 325 6.25 10.57 15.94
CA TYR A 325 5.86 10.09 17.27
C TYR A 325 6.73 8.94 17.81
N GLY A 326 8.01 8.89 17.39
CA GLY A 326 8.96 7.86 17.81
C GLY A 326 8.77 6.48 17.17
N ASP A 327 7.87 6.31 16.19
CA ASP A 327 7.58 5.01 15.59
C ASP A 327 7.55 5.02 14.05
N MET A 328 8.69 4.73 13.44
CA MET A 328 8.81 4.67 11.97
C MET A 328 7.92 3.59 11.35
N MET A 329 7.65 2.46 12.02
CA MET A 329 6.86 1.39 11.40
C MET A 329 5.40 1.80 11.25
N LEU A 330 4.92 2.72 12.08
CA LEU A 330 3.57 3.28 12.00
C LEU A 330 3.47 4.54 11.13
N THR A 331 4.51 4.91 10.39
CA THR A 331 4.49 6.13 9.57
C THR A 331 3.22 6.20 8.70
N GLY A 332 2.88 5.14 7.96
CA GLY A 332 1.65 5.12 7.14
C GLY A 332 0.37 5.24 7.97
N CYS A 333 0.32 4.62 9.16
CA CYS A 333 -0.81 4.76 10.08
C CYS A 333 -1.00 6.19 10.58
N PHE A 334 0.08 6.90 10.90
CA PHE A 334 -0.01 8.30 11.32
C PHE A 334 -0.48 9.20 10.19
N GLY A 335 -0.02 8.94 8.95
CA GLY A 335 -0.56 9.64 7.78
C GLY A 335 -2.05 9.39 7.57
N LEU A 336 -2.52 8.17 7.82
CA LEU A 336 -3.95 7.83 7.79
C LEU A 336 -4.76 8.56 8.88
N VAL A 337 -4.24 8.64 10.11
CA VAL A 337 -4.91 9.39 11.20
C VAL A 337 -5.02 10.87 10.82
N ASP A 338 -3.93 11.48 10.36
CA ASP A 338 -3.90 12.89 9.96
C ASP A 338 -4.86 13.18 8.79
N ALA A 339 -4.94 12.28 7.80
CA ALA A 339 -5.91 12.40 6.71
C ALA A 339 -7.37 12.26 7.20
N TYR A 340 -7.62 11.33 8.12
CA TYR A 340 -8.97 11.10 8.65
C TYR A 340 -9.50 12.32 9.39
N ASP A 341 -8.68 12.93 10.24
CA ASP A 341 -9.04 14.13 10.99
C ASP A 341 -9.46 15.27 10.05
N MET A 342 -8.72 15.49 8.96
CA MET A 342 -9.07 16.50 7.94
C MET A 342 -10.40 16.19 7.24
N CYS A 343 -10.65 14.93 6.86
CA CYS A 343 -11.93 14.53 6.26
C CYS A 343 -13.14 14.69 7.19
N THR A 344 -12.94 14.73 8.52
CA THR A 344 -14.03 14.98 9.47
C THR A 344 -14.35 16.45 9.68
N LEU A 345 -13.45 17.37 9.29
CA LEU A 345 -13.67 18.81 9.37
C LEU A 345 -14.46 19.36 8.18
N GLU A 346 -14.48 18.65 7.05
CA GLU A 346 -15.14 19.06 5.80
C GLU A 346 -16.56 18.48 5.60
N GLY A 347 -17.04 17.60 6.50
CA GLY A 347 -18.34 16.90 6.38
C GLY A 347 -19.37 17.33 7.41
#